data_AF-A0A1H4TN80-F1
#
_entry.id   AF-A0A1H4TN80-F1
#
_cell.length_a   1.000
_cell.length_b   1.000
_cell.length_c   1.000
_cell.angle_alpha   90.00
_cell.angle_beta   90.00
_cell.angle_gamma   90.00
#
_symmetry.space_group_name_H-M   'P 1'
#
loop_
_entity.id
_entity.type
_entity.pdbx_description
1 polymer ?
#
loop_
_entity_poly.entity_id
_entity_poly.type
_entity_poly.pdbx_seq_one_letter_code
_entity_poly.pdbx_strand_id
1 'polypeptide(L)'
;MLQEVLTGVERRRRWSVEEKLSIVAEACAEGINLSDVARRHDITRQHIYQWRRELRDKGLLSDARCVFVPVDVAGDEAHRDIIGAGPGTERAHRVEIGLRNGRSVRVAADVPEAILHRIIRIAEAT
;
A
#
# COMPACT_ATOMS: atom_id res chain seq x y z
N MET A 1 -34.93 7.91 1.45
CA MET A 1 -33.84 8.57 0.73
C MET A 1 -33.98 10.06 1.01
N LEU A 2 -33.45 10.54 2.13
CA LEU A 2 -33.61 11.94 2.54
C LEU A 2 -32.39 12.72 2.06
N GLN A 3 -32.58 13.36 0.91
CA GLN A 3 -31.71 14.42 0.44
C GLN A 3 -32.18 15.68 1.18
N GLU A 4 -31.54 15.99 2.31
CA GLU A 4 -31.81 17.23 3.03
C GLU A 4 -31.09 18.39 2.33
N VAL A 5 -31.90 19.37 1.99
CA VAL A 5 -31.55 20.60 1.29
C VAL A 5 -30.75 21.50 2.25
N LEU A 6 -29.53 21.87 1.86
CA LEU A 6 -28.72 22.89 2.53
C LEU A 6 -29.38 24.26 2.34
N THR A 7 -30.30 24.60 3.24
CA THR A 7 -30.93 25.92 3.32
C THR A 7 -30.02 26.89 4.08
N GLY A 8 -29.62 28.01 3.44
CA GLY A 8 -29.13 29.19 4.18
C GLY A 8 -27.91 29.91 3.58
N VAL A 9 -28.13 30.63 2.49
CA VAL A 9 -27.60 31.96 2.14
C VAL A 9 -26.43 32.52 3.01
N GLU A 10 -25.23 32.53 2.41
CA GLU A 10 -24.36 33.73 2.25
C GLU A 10 -23.23 34.06 3.26
N ARG A 11 -22.09 33.38 3.13
CA ARG A 11 -20.79 33.92 2.64
C ARG A 11 -19.80 32.77 2.65
N ARG A 12 -19.56 32.15 1.48
CA ARG A 12 -18.60 31.04 1.22
C ARG A 12 -17.62 30.84 2.39
N ARG A 13 -17.95 29.95 3.33
CA ARG A 13 -17.20 29.78 4.59
C ARG A 13 -15.73 29.54 4.22
N ARG A 14 -14.87 30.50 4.57
CA ARG A 14 -13.43 30.42 4.25
C ARG A 14 -12.77 29.64 5.38
N TRP A 15 -12.35 28.43 5.07
CA TRP A 15 -11.58 27.60 5.98
C TRP A 15 -10.12 28.03 5.94
N SER A 16 -9.61 28.50 7.07
CA SER A 16 -8.18 28.70 7.28
C SER A 16 -7.44 27.36 7.22
N VAL A 17 -6.13 27.43 7.01
CA VAL A 17 -5.28 26.22 7.00
C VAL A 17 -5.33 25.49 8.35
N GLU A 18 -5.37 26.24 9.45
CA GLU A 18 -5.47 25.71 10.81
C GLU A 18 -6.79 24.95 11.02
N GLU A 19 -7.92 25.53 10.60
CA GLU A 19 -9.22 24.85 10.70
C GLU A 19 -9.26 23.59 9.85
N LYS A 20 -8.71 23.63 8.62
CA LYS A 20 -8.60 22.43 7.78
C LYS A 20 -7.77 21.34 8.45
N LEU A 21 -6.63 21.71 9.06
CA LEU A 21 -5.75 20.77 9.77
C LEU A 21 -6.46 20.15 10.97
N SER A 22 -7.14 20.96 11.79
CA SER A 22 -7.90 20.50 12.95
C SER A 22 -8.98 19.48 12.56
N ILE A 23 -9.79 19.80 11.54
CA ILE A 23 -10.86 18.91 11.06
C ILE A 23 -10.29 17.63 10.45
N VAL A 24 -9.21 17.73 9.67
CA VAL A 24 -8.57 16.54 9.07
C VAL A 24 -7.92 15.65 10.15
N ALA A 25 -7.35 16.24 11.20
CA ALA A 25 -6.79 15.49 12.32
C ALA A 25 -7.88 14.76 13.10
N GLU A 26 -9.00 15.42 13.41
CA GLU A 26 -10.18 14.80 14.03
C GLU A 26 -10.70 13.63 13.19
N ALA A 27 -10.80 13.82 11.87
CA ALA A 27 -11.23 12.81 10.92
C ALA A 27 -10.29 11.60 10.76
N CYS A 28 -9.01 11.75 11.14
CA CYS A 28 -8.00 10.69 11.04
C CYS A 28 -7.73 10.00 12.38
N ALA A 29 -8.37 10.42 13.48
CA ALA A 29 -8.21 9.79 14.77
C ALA A 29 -8.80 8.36 14.78
N GLU A 30 -8.15 7.47 15.53
CA GLU A 30 -8.60 6.07 15.64
C GLU A 30 -10.02 5.98 16.21
N GLY A 31 -10.84 5.11 15.62
CA GLY A 31 -12.22 4.89 16.06
C GLY A 31 -13.20 6.00 15.66
N ILE A 32 -12.77 7.07 14.99
CA ILE A 32 -13.66 8.15 14.55
C ILE A 32 -14.24 7.85 13.17
N ASN A 33 -15.56 8.03 13.04
CA ASN A 33 -16.24 7.94 11.76
C ASN A 33 -16.14 9.26 10.99
N LEU A 34 -15.48 9.22 9.83
CA LEU A 34 -15.33 10.35 8.91
C LEU A 34 -16.66 11.05 8.57
N SER A 35 -17.75 10.29 8.47
CA SER A 35 -19.07 10.81 8.12
C SER A 35 -19.68 11.67 9.23
N ASP A 36 -19.40 11.32 10.49
CA ASP A 36 -19.90 12.07 11.64
C ASP A 36 -19.13 13.37 11.83
N VAL A 37 -17.81 13.35 11.61
CA VAL A 37 -16.98 14.56 11.56
C VAL A 37 -17.46 15.50 10.45
N ALA A 38 -17.71 14.97 9.24
CA ALA A 38 -18.22 15.76 8.13
C ALA A 38 -19.57 16.44 8.48
N ARG A 39 -20.51 15.70 9.11
CA ARG A 39 -21.80 16.24 9.55
C ARG A 39 -21.65 17.31 10.63
N ARG A 40 -20.76 17.10 11.61
CA ARG A 40 -20.50 18.05 12.70
C ARG A 40 -19.98 19.40 12.19
N HIS A 41 -19.17 19.38 11.13
CA HIS A 41 -18.57 20.58 10.54
C HIS A 41 -19.38 21.15 9.37
N ASP A 42 -20.56 20.58 9.07
CA ASP A 42 -21.43 20.93 7.93
C ASP A 42 -20.68 20.91 6.58
N ILE A 43 -19.89 19.86 6.37
CA ILE A 43 -19.13 19.62 5.14
C ILE A 43 -19.39 18.22 4.61
N THR A 44 -19.05 18.02 3.34
CA THR A 44 -19.07 16.68 2.73
C THR A 44 -17.76 15.95 2.99
N ARG A 45 -17.80 14.60 3.02
CA ARG A 45 -16.59 13.76 3.08
C ARG A 45 -15.58 14.11 1.98
N GLN A 46 -16.06 14.51 0.81
CA GLN A 46 -15.22 14.95 -0.31
C GLN A 46 -14.34 16.16 0.03
N HIS A 47 -14.84 17.13 0.81
CA HIS A 47 -14.02 18.26 1.28
C HIS A 47 -12.85 17.79 2.13
N ILE A 48 -13.08 16.82 3.03
CA ILE A 48 -12.02 16.28 3.88
C ILE A 48 -10.95 15.58 3.04
N TYR A 49 -11.34 14.78 2.03
CA TYR A 49 -10.38 14.17 1.11
C TYR A 49 -9.60 15.19 0.29
N GLN A 50 -10.28 16.23 -0.21
CA GLN A 50 -9.64 17.31 -0.93
C GLN A 50 -8.63 18.04 -0.04
N TRP A 51 -8.98 18.38 1.19
CA TRP A 51 -8.07 19.04 2.13
C TRP A 51 -6.90 18.14 2.53
N ARG A 52 -7.10 16.83 2.70
CA ARG A 52 -5.99 15.88 2.90
C ARG A 52 -4.97 15.95 1.77
N ARG A 53 -5.44 16.06 0.53
CA ARG A 53 -4.54 16.22 -0.62
C ARG A 53 -3.87 17.60 -0.61
N GLU A 54 -4.64 18.68 -0.50
CA GLU A 54 -4.12 20.05 -0.50
C GLU A 54 -3.08 20.30 0.61
N LEU A 55 -3.32 19.76 1.81
CA LEU A 55 -2.41 19.92 2.95
C LEU A 55 -1.16 19.04 2.81
N ARG A 56 -1.27 17.85 2.22
CA ARG A 56 -0.11 17.01 1.86
C ARG A 56 0.75 17.67 0.80
N ASP A 57 0.15 18.20 -0.26
CA ASP A 57 0.87 18.90 -1.33
C ASP A 57 1.62 20.14 -0.80
N LYS A 58 1.15 20.72 0.31
CA LYS A 58 1.79 21.83 1.05
C LYS A 58 2.79 21.38 2.11
N GLY A 59 3.00 20.08 2.31
CA GLY A 59 3.87 19.53 3.37
C GLY A 59 3.35 19.74 4.79
N LEU A 60 2.07 20.09 4.96
CA LEU A 60 1.44 20.39 6.26
C LEU A 60 0.80 19.17 6.92
N LEU A 61 0.58 18.10 6.15
CA LEU A 61 0.29 16.78 6.69
C LEU A 61 1.54 15.93 6.51
N SER A 62 2.10 15.46 7.62
CA SER A 62 3.09 14.40 7.55
C SER A 62 2.37 13.15 7.04
N ASP A 63 2.91 12.53 5.99
CA ASP A 63 2.50 11.18 5.63
C ASP A 63 2.76 10.35 6.89
N ALA A 64 1.71 9.87 7.56
CA ALA A 64 1.87 8.87 8.60
C ALA A 64 2.55 7.72 7.90
N ARG A 65 3.89 7.68 8.05
CA ARG A 65 4.82 7.16 7.05
C ARG A 65 4.20 5.92 6.43
N CYS A 66 3.75 6.01 5.19
CA CYS A 66 3.38 4.82 4.44
C CYS A 66 4.66 4.00 4.37
N VAL A 67 4.83 3.10 5.33
CA VAL A 67 5.96 2.20 5.41
C VAL A 67 5.56 0.97 4.63
N PHE A 68 6.42 0.58 3.70
CA PHE A 68 6.35 -0.75 3.14
C PHE A 68 6.68 -1.70 4.29
N VAL A 69 5.68 -2.43 4.76
CA VAL A 69 5.89 -3.53 5.70
C VAL A 69 6.24 -4.75 4.86
N PRO A 70 7.40 -5.40 5.08
CA PRO A 70 7.70 -6.66 4.42
C PRO A 70 6.62 -7.68 4.80
N VAL A 71 5.90 -8.18 3.80
CA VAL A 71 4.98 -9.30 3.97
C VAL A 71 5.71 -10.54 3.49
N ASP A 72 6.11 -11.38 4.42
CA ASP A 72 6.52 -12.74 4.07
C ASP A 72 5.26 -13.48 3.60
N VAL A 73 5.27 -13.92 2.34
CA VAL A 73 4.29 -14.90 1.88
C VAL A 73 4.63 -16.18 2.63
N ALA A 74 3.91 -16.43 3.73
CA ALA A 74 3.90 -17.73 4.39
C ALA A 74 3.74 -18.77 3.28
N GLY A 75 4.66 -19.73 3.26
CA GLY A 75 5.01 -20.51 2.08
C GLY A 75 3.80 -20.98 1.28
N ASP A 76 4.06 -21.18 0.00
CA ASP A 76 3.24 -21.82 -1.02
C ASP A 76 2.71 -23.21 -0.58
N GLU A 77 1.86 -23.23 0.44
CA GLU A 77 1.22 -24.38 1.06
C GLU A 77 -0.27 -24.35 0.75
N ALA A 78 -0.89 -23.16 0.67
CA ALA A 78 -2.30 -23.03 0.29
C ALA A 78 -2.59 -23.45 -1.17
N HIS A 79 -1.59 -23.51 -2.06
CA HIS A 79 -1.77 -24.04 -3.42
C HIS A 79 -1.56 -25.56 -3.53
N ARG A 80 -1.00 -26.22 -2.51
CA ARG A 80 -0.75 -27.67 -2.53
C ARG A 80 -1.98 -28.52 -2.23
N ASP A 81 -3.03 -27.94 -1.65
CA ASP A 81 -4.24 -28.70 -1.30
C ASP A 81 -5.11 -29.08 -2.53
N ILE A 82 -4.87 -28.49 -3.70
CA ILE A 82 -5.60 -28.85 -4.93
C ILE A 82 -4.95 -30.03 -5.66
N ILE A 83 -3.65 -30.28 -5.47
CA ILE A 83 -2.93 -31.37 -6.14
C ILE A 83 -2.03 -32.08 -5.12
N GLY A 84 -2.61 -33.06 -4.44
CA GLY A 84 -1.97 -34.26 -3.86
C GLY A 84 -0.60 -34.10 -3.17
N ALA A 85 -0.59 -34.31 -1.86
CA ALA A 85 0.60 -34.40 -1.02
C ALA A 85 1.73 -35.28 -1.64
N GLY A 86 2.89 -34.66 -1.90
CA GLY A 86 4.17 -35.35 -2.05
C GLY A 86 4.98 -35.23 -0.76
N PRO A 87 5.74 -36.26 -0.35
CA PRO A 87 6.44 -36.27 0.94
C PRO A 87 7.52 -35.20 0.96
N GLY A 88 7.65 -34.54 2.10
CA GLY A 88 8.66 -33.52 2.31
C GLY A 88 10.06 -34.09 2.18
N THR A 89 10.91 -33.38 1.45
CA THR A 89 12.36 -33.43 1.62
C THR A 89 12.93 -32.06 1.38
N GLU A 90 13.53 -31.53 2.45
CA GLU A 90 14.58 -30.53 2.48
C GLU A 90 14.16 -29.10 2.15
N ARG A 91 14.51 -28.17 3.04
CA ARG A 91 14.63 -26.75 2.70
C ARG A 91 15.60 -26.69 1.53
N ALA A 92 15.08 -26.71 0.30
CA ALA A 92 15.87 -26.48 -0.89
C ALA A 92 16.53 -25.12 -0.68
N HIS A 93 17.82 -25.13 -0.38
CA HIS A 93 18.60 -23.92 -0.19
C HIS A 93 18.56 -23.18 -1.52
N ARG A 94 17.62 -22.27 -1.69
CA ARG A 94 17.48 -21.51 -2.92
C ARG A 94 18.45 -20.34 -2.88
N VAL A 95 19.29 -20.26 -3.88
CA VAL A 95 20.25 -19.17 -4.08
C VAL A 95 19.65 -18.20 -5.09
N GLU A 96 19.66 -16.91 -4.75
CA GLU A 96 19.29 -15.84 -5.67
C GLU A 96 20.55 -15.09 -6.11
N ILE A 97 20.72 -14.97 -7.42
CA ILE A 97 21.88 -14.33 -8.05
C ILE A 97 21.39 -13.11 -8.82
N GLY A 98 21.88 -11.93 -8.44
CA GLY A 98 21.64 -10.69 -9.16
C GLY A 98 22.51 -10.58 -10.40
N LEU A 99 21.89 -10.26 -11.54
CA LEU A 99 22.57 -10.06 -12.82
C LEU A 99 22.81 -8.57 -13.11
N ARG A 100 23.74 -8.28 -14.01
CA ARG A 100 24.15 -6.89 -14.33
C ARG A 100 23.05 -6.05 -15.00
N ASN A 101 22.06 -6.71 -15.58
CA ASN A 101 20.90 -6.06 -16.21
C ASN A 101 19.73 -5.82 -15.24
N GLY A 102 19.94 -6.03 -13.93
CA GLY A 102 18.92 -5.85 -12.90
C GLY A 102 17.91 -6.99 -12.78
N ARG A 103 18.06 -8.08 -13.55
CA ARG A 103 17.27 -9.31 -13.37
C ARG A 103 17.90 -10.19 -12.30
N SER A 104 17.13 -11.12 -11.75
CA SER A 104 17.63 -12.14 -10.81
C SER A 104 17.33 -13.55 -11.29
N VAL A 105 18.25 -14.46 -10.98
CA VAL A 105 18.12 -15.91 -11.23
C VAL A 105 18.00 -16.60 -9.88
N ARG A 106 16.92 -17.35 -9.67
CA ARG A 106 16.67 -18.13 -8.46
C ARG A 106 16.75 -19.62 -8.77
N VAL A 107 17.69 -20.31 -8.13
CA VAL A 107 17.97 -21.74 -8.37
C VAL A 107 18.16 -22.48 -7.04
N ALA A 108 18.02 -23.80 -7.04
CA ALA A 108 18.43 -24.61 -5.89
C ALA A 108 19.97 -24.66 -5.78
N ALA A 109 20.50 -24.81 -4.57
CA ALA A 109 21.93 -24.77 -4.28
C ALA A 109 22.71 -25.94 -4.89
N ASP A 110 22.03 -27.03 -5.25
CA ASP A 110 22.59 -28.24 -5.84
C ASP A 110 22.62 -28.21 -7.38
N VAL A 111 22.24 -27.10 -8.01
CA VAL A 111 22.23 -26.99 -9.48
C VAL A 111 23.65 -27.10 -10.05
N PRO A 112 23.88 -28.00 -11.03
CA PRO A 112 25.18 -28.13 -11.67
C PRO A 112 25.67 -26.83 -12.33
N GLU A 113 26.95 -26.54 -12.17
CA GLU A 113 27.60 -25.32 -12.64
C GLU A 113 27.35 -25.04 -14.15
N ALA A 114 27.42 -26.07 -14.98
CA ALA A 114 27.19 -25.95 -16.44
C ALA A 114 25.79 -25.41 -16.77
N ILE A 115 24.77 -25.83 -16.00
CA ILE A 115 23.38 -25.38 -16.18
C ILE A 115 23.25 -23.94 -15.67
N LEU A 116 23.85 -23.64 -14.52
CA LEU A 116 23.84 -22.30 -13.93
C LEU A 116 24.45 -21.26 -14.88
N HIS A 117 25.63 -21.55 -15.45
CA HIS A 117 26.28 -20.67 -16.44
C HIS A 117 25.45 -20.44 -17.69
N ARG A 118 24.74 -21.48 -18.17
CA ARG A 118 23.87 -21.36 -19.34
C ARG A 118 22.68 -20.45 -19.05
N ILE A 119 22.04 -20.62 -17.89
CA ILE A 119 20.90 -19.79 -17.47
C ILE A 119 21.34 -18.34 -17.31
N ILE A 120 22.46 -18.09 -16.63
CA ILE A 120 23.01 -16.73 -16.46
C ILE A 120 23.27 -16.09 -17.82
N ARG A 121 23.93 -16.79 -18.74
CA ARG A 121 24.23 -16.25 -20.08
C ARG A 121 22.97 -15.86 -20.84
N ILE A 122 21.94 -16.71 -20.83
CA ILE A 122 20.65 -16.41 -21.49
C ILE A 122 19.98 -15.22 -20.82
N ALA A 123 19.95 -15.21 -19.48
CA ALA A 123 19.36 -14.14 -18.68
C ALA A 123 20.20 -12.86 -18.62
N GLU A 124 21.39 -12.82 -19.22
CA GLU A 124 22.17 -11.59 -19.43
C GLU A 124 22.02 -11.05 -20.86
N ALA A 125 21.82 -11.92 -21.85
CA ALA A 125 21.83 -11.57 -23.27
C ALA A 125 20.52 -10.97 -23.83
N THR A 126 19.45 -10.91 -23.05
CA THR A 126 18.17 -10.29 -23.45
C THR A 126 18.05 -8.86 -22.94
#